data_AF-H5V2F9-F1
#
_entry.id   AF-H5V2F9-F1
#
_cell.length_a   1.000
_cell.length_b   1.000
_cell.length_c   1.000
_cell.angle_alpha   90.00
_cell.angle_beta   90.00
_cell.angle_gamma   90.00
#
_symmetry.space_group_name_H-M   'P 1'
#
loop_
_entity.id
_entity.type
_entity.pdbx_description
1 polymer ?
#
loop_
_entity_poly.entity_id
_entity_poly.type
_entity_poly.pdbx_seq_one_letter_code
_entity_poly.pdbx_strand_id
1 'polypeptide(L)'
;MLINHDFTRRVTVASDDYHWVHSPHTGVHRVMLDRIGGEQARATSLVRYLPQTEFPQHVHPGGEEILVLDGQFSEGERDYPAG
;
A
#
# COMPACT_ATOMS: atom_id res chain seq x y z
N MET A 1 -12.67 8.25 4.56
CA MET A 1 -11.39 8.85 5.01
C MET A 1 -10.84 9.70 3.87
N LEU A 2 -10.24 10.84 4.20
CA LEU A 2 -9.63 11.75 3.24
C LEU A 2 -8.19 12.04 3.68
N ILE A 3 -7.21 11.70 2.85
CA ILE A 3 -5.77 11.93 3.10
C ILE A 3 -5.18 12.52 1.83
N ASN A 4 -4.53 13.69 1.92
CA ASN A 4 -3.88 14.37 0.78
C ASN A 4 -4.72 14.34 -0.52
N HIS A 5 -6.03 14.51 -0.37
CA HIS A 5 -7.03 14.24 -1.41
C HIS A 5 -7.26 15.40 -2.38
N ASP A 6 -6.73 16.58 -2.05
CA ASP A 6 -6.82 17.76 -2.92
C ASP A 6 -5.67 17.73 -3.93
N PHE A 7 -5.95 17.17 -5.11
CA PHE A 7 -4.98 17.02 -6.19
C PHE A 7 -4.54 18.35 -6.84
N THR A 8 -5.14 19.48 -6.45
CA THR A 8 -4.67 20.81 -6.88
C THR A 8 -3.47 21.28 -6.06
N ARG A 9 -3.19 20.61 -4.94
CA ARG A 9 -2.11 20.96 -4.03
C ARG A 9 -0.94 20.00 -4.16
N ARG A 10 0.28 20.56 -4.18
CA ARG A 10 1.49 19.76 -4.01
C ARG A 10 1.60 19.29 -2.57
N VAL A 11 1.89 18.01 -2.39
CA VAL A 11 2.19 17.39 -1.10
C VAL A 11 3.56 16.75 -1.17
N THR A 12 4.28 16.72 -0.05
CA THR A 12 5.52 15.97 0.13
C THR A 12 5.43 15.27 1.48
N VAL A 13 5.77 13.98 1.51
CA VAL A 13 5.81 13.17 2.73
C VAL A 13 7.23 12.63 2.83
N ALA A 14 8.01 13.12 3.79
CA ALA A 14 9.35 12.62 4.01
C ALA A 14 9.29 11.31 4.83
N SER A 15 10.37 10.53 4.81
CA SER A 15 10.48 9.30 5.61
C SER A 15 10.24 9.53 7.10
N ASP A 16 10.64 10.68 7.61
CA ASP A 16 10.50 11.05 9.02
C ASP A 16 9.04 11.35 9.39
N ASP A 17 8.20 11.63 8.40
CA ASP A 17 6.76 11.89 8.55
C ASP A 17 5.92 10.60 8.42
N TYR A 18 6.56 9.44 8.24
CA TYR A 18 5.85 8.18 8.03
C TYR A 18 5.07 7.75 9.26
N HIS A 19 3.74 7.80 9.15
CA HIS A 19 2.83 7.22 10.11
C HIS A 19 2.43 5.80 9.69
N TRP A 20 3.16 4.82 10.19
CA TRP A 20 2.84 3.41 10.01
C TRP A 20 1.59 3.03 10.80
N VAL A 21 0.58 2.50 10.10
CA VAL A 21 -0.63 1.95 10.71
C VAL A 21 -0.75 0.47 10.38
N HIS A 22 -1.32 -0.29 11.32
CA HIS A 22 -1.67 -1.68 11.07
C HIS A 22 -2.78 -1.76 10.01
N SER A 23 -2.65 -2.71 9.10
CA SER A 23 -3.76 -3.10 8.24
C SER A 23 -4.70 -4.06 8.99
N PRO A 24 -5.92 -4.30 8.47
CA PRO A 24 -6.77 -5.38 8.97
C PRO A 24 -6.13 -6.77 8.88
N HIS A 25 -5.15 -6.96 7.99
CA HIS A 25 -4.37 -8.19 7.84
C HIS A 25 -3.12 -8.16 8.72
N THR A 26 -2.97 -9.19 9.55
CA THR A 26 -1.79 -9.42 10.40
C THR A 26 -0.53 -9.46 9.55
N GLY A 27 0.54 -8.81 10.02
CA GLY A 27 1.83 -8.78 9.33
C GLY A 27 1.92 -7.76 8.19
N VAL A 28 0.84 -7.01 7.91
CA VAL A 28 0.86 -5.94 6.91
C VAL A 28 0.70 -4.58 7.59
N HIS A 29 1.67 -3.70 7.35
CA HIS A 29 1.67 -2.33 7.81
C HIS A 29 1.68 -1.38 6.62
N ARG A 30 1.12 -0.19 6.77
CA ARG A 30 1.10 0.79 5.69
C ARG A 30 1.30 2.22 6.17
N VAL A 31 1.91 3.04 5.32
CA VAL A 31 1.84 4.50 5.36
C VAL A 31 0.90 4.91 4.23
N MET A 32 -0.18 5.61 4.56
CA MET A 32 -1.14 6.10 3.57
C MET A 32 -0.67 7.45 3.02
N LEU A 33 -0.36 7.51 1.73
CA LEU A 33 0.15 8.71 1.06
C LEU A 33 -0.98 9.59 0.53
N ASP A 34 -1.96 9.00 -0.15
CA ASP A 34 -3.24 9.62 -0.48
C ASP A 34 -4.39 8.64 -0.29
N ARG A 35 -5.59 9.16 -0.01
CA ARG A 35 -6.82 8.37 0.07
C ARG A 35 -8.08 9.19 -0.16
N ILE A 36 -8.97 8.65 -0.99
CA ILE A 36 -10.36 9.08 -1.11
C ILE A 36 -11.27 7.86 -0.97
N GLY A 37 -11.91 7.72 0.18
CA GLY A 37 -12.89 6.66 0.42
C GLY A 37 -12.76 5.98 1.78
N GLY A 38 -13.63 5.00 2.01
CA GLY A 38 -13.67 4.15 3.20
C GLY A 38 -12.70 2.99 3.07
N GLU A 39 -13.17 1.76 3.23
CA GLU A 39 -12.41 0.52 3.01
C GLU A 39 -12.06 0.34 1.52
N GLN A 40 -13.05 0.47 0.65
CA GLN A 40 -12.86 0.66 -0.78
C GLN A 40 -12.53 2.14 -1.05
N ALA A 41 -11.35 2.39 -1.61
CA ALA A 41 -10.86 3.75 -1.84
C ALA A 41 -9.90 3.77 -3.02
N ARG A 42 -9.84 4.93 -3.70
CA ARG A 42 -8.62 5.30 -4.43
C ARG A 42 -7.56 5.58 -3.38
N ALA A 43 -6.43 4.89 -3.46
CA ALA A 43 -5.36 5.06 -2.49
C ALA A 43 -3.98 4.87 -3.12
N THR A 44 -3.02 5.63 -2.63
CA THR A 44 -1.60 5.38 -2.81
C THR A 44 -0.98 5.16 -1.44
N SER A 45 -0.20 4.11 -1.27
CA SER A 45 0.35 3.73 0.03
C SER A 45 1.72 3.09 -0.11
N LEU A 46 2.59 3.33 0.87
CA LEU A 46 3.77 2.51 1.11
C LEU A 46 3.34 1.35 1.99
N VAL A 47 3.52 0.11 1.53
CA VAL A 47 3.08 -1.08 2.26
C VAL A 47 4.29 -1.94 2.59
N ARG A 48 4.32 -2.46 3.83
CA ARG A 48 5.33 -3.42 4.29
C ARG A 48 4.63 -4.70 4.70
N TYR A 49 4.99 -5.78 4.03
CA TYR A 49 4.65 -7.15 4.41
C TYR A 49 5.81 -7.69 5.26
N LEU A 50 5.51 -8.22 6.45
CA LEU A 50 6.51 -8.94 7.23
C LEU A 50 6.88 -10.26 6.53
N PRO A 51 8.08 -10.82 6.78
CA PRO A 51 8.47 -12.09 6.19
C PRO A 51 7.41 -13.17 6.41
N GLN A 52 7.15 -13.98 5.37
CA GLN A 52 6.17 -15.08 5.39
C GLN A 52 4.72 -14.64 5.66
N THR A 53 4.39 -13.37 5.44
CA THR A 53 3.01 -12.89 5.48
C THR A 53 2.29 -13.32 4.21
N GLU A 54 1.24 -14.11 4.37
CA GLU A 54 0.29 -14.43 3.31
C GLU A 54 -0.95 -13.55 3.46
N PHE A 55 -1.55 -13.17 2.33
CA PHE A 55 -2.84 -12.48 2.32
C PHE A 55 -3.82 -13.24 1.43
N PRO A 56 -5.12 -13.27 1.80
CA PRO A 56 -6.13 -13.96 1.02
C PRO A 56 -6.21 -13.41 -0.41
N GLN A 57 -6.52 -14.30 -1.36
CA GLN A 57 -6.89 -13.89 -2.70
C GLN A 57 -8.05 -12.89 -2.63
N HIS A 58 -7.92 -11.79 -3.37
CA HIS A 58 -8.93 -10.76 -3.47
C HIS A 58 -9.01 -10.26 -4.91
N VAL A 59 -10.01 -9.41 -5.17
CA VAL A 59 -10.28 -8.87 -6.51
C VAL A 59 -9.87 -7.41 -6.58
N HIS A 60 -9.40 -6.98 -7.75
CA HIS A 60 -8.97 -5.61 -8.02
C HIS A 60 -9.92 -4.94 -9.03
N PRO A 61 -11.19 -4.64 -8.68
CA PRO A 61 -12.15 -4.06 -9.61
C PRO A 61 -11.75 -2.68 -10.13
N GLY A 62 -10.90 -1.95 -9.39
CA GLY A 62 -10.31 -0.67 -9.81
C GLY A 62 -8.86 -0.78 -10.31
N GLY A 63 -8.32 -1.99 -10.43
CA GLY A 63 -6.90 -2.25 -10.69
C GLY A 63 -6.01 -2.14 -9.46
N GLU A 64 -4.78 -2.64 -9.59
CA GLU A 64 -3.72 -2.54 -8.60
C GLU A 64 -2.38 -2.37 -9.34
N GLU A 65 -1.58 -1.42 -8.88
CA GLU A 65 -0.23 -1.16 -9.39
C GLU A 65 0.73 -1.18 -8.21
N ILE A 66 1.80 -1.96 -8.32
CA ILE A 66 2.79 -2.15 -7.26
C ILE A 66 4.19 -1.93 -7.85
N LEU A 67 4.99 -1.15 -7.14
CA LEU A 67 6.44 -1.11 -7.29
C LEU A 67 7.08 -1.76 -6.06
N VAL A 68 7.84 -2.83 -6.27
CA VAL A 68 8.54 -3.53 -5.18
C VAL A 68 9.80 -2.73 -4.83
N LEU A 69 9.79 -2.10 -3.66
CA LEU A 69 10.89 -1.24 -3.22
C LEU A 69 12.03 -2.03 -2.55
N ASP A 70 11.68 -3.12 -1.86
CA ASP A 70 12.63 -3.99 -1.16
C ASP A 70 12.03 -5.39 -1.02
N GLY A 71 12.89 -6.41 -1.05
CA GLY A 71 12.49 -7.82 -0.97
C GLY A 71 11.88 -8.37 -2.27
N GLN A 72 10.86 -9.22 -2.11
CA GLN A 72 10.15 -9.89 -3.20
C GLN A 72 8.66 -9.94 -2.88
N PHE A 73 7.82 -9.54 -3.83
CA PHE A 73 6.39 -9.76 -3.79
C PHE A 73 6.05 -10.99 -4.64
N SER A 74 5.15 -11.84 -4.16
CA SER A 74 4.76 -13.06 -4.87
C SER A 74 3.25 -13.10 -5.05
N GLU A 75 2.81 -13.41 -6.28
CA GLU A 75 1.41 -13.61 -6.64
C GLU A 75 1.26 -14.97 -7.31
N GLY A 76 0.63 -15.92 -6.62
CA GLY A 76 0.57 -17.31 -7.07
C GLY A 76 1.98 -17.89 -7.21
N GLU A 77 2.33 -18.33 -8.42
CA GLU A 77 3.66 -18.88 -8.73
C GLU A 77 4.64 -17.82 -9.27
N ARG A 78 4.23 -16.55 -9.31
CA ARG A 78 5.01 -15.48 -9.91
C ARG A 78 5.68 -14.61 -8.86
N ASP A 79 6.98 -14.44 -9.02
CA ASP A 79 7.81 -13.62 -8.16
C ASP A 79 8.18 -12.30 -8.83
N TYR A 80 8.10 -11.23 -8.05
CA TYR A 80 8.43 -9.85 -8.43
C TYR A 80 9.51 -9.33 -7.45
N PRO A 81 10.80 -9.39 -7.81
CA PRO A 81 11.86 -8.87 -6.95
C PRO A 81 11.83 -7.33 -6.93
N ALA A 82 12.57 -6.73 -6.00
CA ALA A 82 12.74 -5.29 -5.95
C ALA A 82 13.33 -4.71 -7.26
N GLY A 83 12.79 -3.55 -7.68
CA GLY A 83 13.12 -2.87 -8.95
C GLY A 83 12.15 -3.17 -10.08
#